data_AF-A0A3C1FGB7-F1
#
_entry.id   AF-A0A3C1FGB7-F1
#
_cell.length_a   1.000
_cell.length_b   1.000
_cell.length_c   1.000
_cell.angle_alpha   90.00
_cell.angle_beta   90.00
_cell.angle_gamma   90.00
#
_symmetry.space_group_name_H-M   'P 1'
#
loop_
_entity.id
_entity.type
_entity.pdbx_description
1 polymer ?
#
loop_
_entity_poly.entity_id
_entity_poly.type
_entity_poly.pdbx_seq_one_letter_code
_entity_poly.pdbx_strand_id
1 'polypeptide(L)'
;MASTRYYRRRFLNRRGYHAGAYVIADVHLERFGSGASRNVEVCASLTIADCGRVTTLDFDMPDARSTANALYKARLLQEVVNGFVAALEECARVEDEPEALC
;
A
#
# COMPACT_ATOMS: atom_id res chain seq x y z
N MET A 1 13.93 15.01 -13.63
CA MET A 1 14.20 13.56 -13.86
C MET A 1 13.84 12.81 -12.60
N ALA A 2 12.86 11.91 -12.69
CA ALA A 2 12.44 11.07 -11.58
C ALA A 2 13.37 9.85 -11.45
N SER A 3 13.64 9.43 -10.22
CA SER A 3 14.42 8.22 -9.91
C SER A 3 13.57 7.27 -9.09
N THR A 4 13.17 6.13 -9.66
CA THR A 4 12.42 5.10 -8.93
C THR A 4 13.26 4.52 -7.80
N ARG A 5 12.67 4.45 -6.61
CA ARG A 5 13.25 3.80 -5.43
C ARG A 5 12.58 2.46 -5.14
N TYR A 6 11.27 2.37 -5.38
CA TYR A 6 10.52 1.14 -5.25
C TYR A 6 9.32 1.15 -6.20
N TYR A 7 9.08 0.05 -6.89
CA TYR A 7 7.85 -0.16 -7.64
C TYR A 7 7.44 -1.62 -7.54
N ARG A 8 6.21 -1.88 -7.11
CA ARG A 8 5.64 -3.23 -7.08
C ARG A 8 4.17 -3.21 -7.43
N ARG A 9 3.81 -3.99 -8.45
CA ARG A 9 2.43 -4.31 -8.81
C ARG A 9 2.16 -5.79 -8.57
N ARG A 10 1.02 -6.11 -7.96
CA ARG A 10 0.52 -7.49 -7.77
C ARG A 10 -0.98 -7.55 -7.91
N PHE A 11 -1.48 -8.61 -8.54
CA PHE A 11 -2.90 -8.94 -8.49
C PHE A 11 -3.21 -9.61 -7.15
N LEU A 12 -4.34 -9.25 -6.55
CA LEU A 12 -4.78 -9.78 -5.25
C LEU A 12 -5.49 -11.13 -5.41
N ASN A 13 -6.14 -11.33 -6.54
CA ASN A 13 -6.82 -12.58 -6.85
C ASN A 13 -5.84 -13.66 -7.33
N ARG A 14 -6.11 -14.92 -6.95
CA ARG A 14 -5.38 -16.08 -7.45
C ARG A 14 -5.64 -16.26 -8.95
N ARG A 15 -4.74 -16.95 -9.65
CA ARG A 15 -4.93 -17.32 -11.06
C ARG A 15 -6.22 -18.13 -11.20
N GLY A 16 -7.09 -17.73 -12.15
CA GLY A 16 -8.40 -18.35 -12.38
C GLY A 16 -9.59 -17.51 -11.88
N TYR A 17 -9.35 -16.47 -11.09
CA TYR A 17 -10.37 -15.49 -10.67
C TYR A 17 -10.25 -14.18 -11.48
N HIS A 18 -11.26 -13.31 -11.44
CA HIS A 18 -11.27 -12.05 -12.19
C HIS A 18 -10.03 -11.19 -11.88
N ALA A 19 -9.36 -10.69 -12.91
CA ALA A 19 -8.12 -9.90 -12.76
C ALA A 19 -8.34 -8.43 -12.34
N GLY A 20 -9.50 -8.12 -11.74
CA GLY A 20 -9.90 -6.75 -11.40
C GLY A 20 -9.29 -6.21 -10.10
N ALA A 21 -8.75 -7.09 -9.25
CA ALA A 21 -8.21 -6.70 -7.94
C ALA A 21 -6.68 -6.65 -7.95
N TYR A 22 -6.09 -5.52 -7.56
CA TYR A 22 -4.64 -5.32 -7.55
C TYR A 22 -4.17 -4.35 -6.47
N VAL A 23 -2.88 -4.43 -6.15
CA VAL A 23 -2.14 -3.43 -5.39
C VAL A 23 -0.95 -2.92 -6.20
N ILE A 24 -0.74 -1.61 -6.15
CA ILE A 24 0.44 -0.92 -6.69
C ILE A 24 1.05 -0.09 -5.58
N ALA A 25 2.35 -0.28 -5.35
CA ALA A 25 3.16 0.58 -4.49
C ALA A 25 4.26 1.22 -5.34
N ASP A 26 4.34 2.54 -5.30
CA ASP A 26 5.33 3.34 -6.04
C ASP A 26 5.97 4.34 -5.09
N VAL A 27 7.31 4.36 -5.08
CA VAL A 27 8.11 5.36 -4.39
C VAL A 27 9.21 5.80 -5.35
N HIS A 28 9.27 7.09 -5.64
CA HIS A 28 10.30 7.68 -6.47
C HIS A 28 10.70 9.07 -5.98
N LEU A 29 11.87 9.53 -6.43
CA LEU A 29 12.34 10.88 -6.17
C LEU A 29 12.11 11.74 -7.39
N GLU A 30 11.36 12.82 -7.25
CA GLU A 30 11.29 13.86 -8.26
C GLU A 30 12.32 14.95 -7.97
N ARG A 31 12.89 15.51 -9.05
CA ARG A 31 13.88 16.59 -8.95
C ARG A 31 13.35 17.78 -9.73
N PHE A 32 13.17 18.89 -9.03
CA PHE A 32 12.65 20.13 -9.57
C PHE A 32 13.70 21.25 -9.55
N GLY A 33 13.56 22.21 -10.46
CA GLY A 33 14.47 23.35 -10.60
C GLY A 33 15.74 23.07 -11.40
N SER A 34 16.46 24.14 -11.75
CA SER A 34 17.72 24.13 -12.50
C SER A 34 18.81 24.92 -11.77
N GLY A 35 20.08 24.49 -11.86
CA GLY A 35 21.19 25.22 -11.23
C GLY A 35 21.19 25.13 -9.70
N ALA A 36 21.38 26.26 -9.02
CA ALA A 36 21.52 26.33 -7.56
C ALA A 36 20.23 26.08 -6.77
N SER A 37 19.05 26.04 -7.40
CA SER A 37 17.75 25.85 -6.75
C SER A 37 17.19 24.42 -6.92
N ARG A 38 18.06 23.41 -6.98
CA ARG A 38 17.64 22.03 -7.26
C ARG A 38 17.00 21.41 -6.01
N ASN A 39 15.68 21.27 -6.03
CA ASN A 39 14.93 20.60 -4.97
C ASN A 39 14.74 19.11 -5.32
N VAL A 40 14.71 18.27 -4.30
CA VAL A 40 14.40 16.85 -4.41
C VAL A 40 13.18 16.57 -3.54
N GLU A 41 12.17 15.95 -4.11
CA GLU A 41 10.94 15.57 -3.42
C GLU A 41 10.76 14.06 -3.48
N VAL A 42 10.20 13.48 -2.43
CA VAL A 42 9.77 12.09 -2.40
C VAL A 42 8.30 12.04 -2.78
N CYS A 43 8.00 11.33 -3.86
CA CYS A 43 6.63 11.06 -4.29
C CYS A 43 6.36 9.58 -4.04
N ALA A 44 5.34 9.28 -3.25
CA ALA A 44 5.02 7.94 -2.83
C ALA A 44 3.52 7.72 -2.77
N SER A 45 3.04 6.65 -3.42
CA SER A 45 1.63 6.27 -3.41
C SER A 45 1.44 4.77 -3.22
N LEU A 46 0.36 4.41 -2.55
CA LEU A 46 -0.15 3.05 -2.42
C LEU A 46 -1.58 3.00 -2.96
N THR A 47 -1.79 2.26 -4.04
CA THR A 47 -3.11 2.09 -4.66
C THR A 47 -3.60 0.66 -4.48
N ILE A 48 -4.84 0.50 -4.03
CA ILE A 48 -5.56 -0.77 -3.94
C ILE A 48 -6.82 -0.65 -4.79
N ALA A 49 -7.06 -1.64 -5.64
CA ALA A 49 -8.25 -1.71 -6.48
C ALA A 49 -8.93 -3.07 -6.34
N ASP A 50 -10.27 -3.08 -6.40
CA ASP A 50 -11.10 -4.27 -6.45
C ASP A 50 -12.45 -3.97 -7.13
N CYS A 51 -12.79 -4.74 -8.17
CA CYS A 51 -14.09 -4.72 -8.86
C CYS A 51 -14.65 -3.31 -9.19
N GLY A 52 -13.78 -2.39 -9.61
CA GLY A 52 -14.14 -1.01 -9.97
C GLY A 52 -14.04 0.00 -8.82
N ARG A 53 -13.77 -0.44 -7.60
CA ARG A 53 -13.42 0.44 -6.46
C ARG A 53 -11.91 0.62 -6.42
N VAL A 54 -11.45 1.85 -6.22
CA VAL A 54 -10.03 2.19 -6.12
C VAL A 54 -9.84 3.16 -4.98
N THR A 55 -8.85 2.90 -4.13
CA THR A 55 -8.38 3.81 -3.09
C THR A 55 -6.88 3.99 -3.24
N THR A 56 -6.43 5.25 -3.16
CA THR A 56 -5.02 5.61 -3.20
C THR A 56 -4.67 6.40 -1.94
N LEU A 57 -3.54 6.06 -1.33
CA LEU A 57 -2.94 6.78 -0.22
C LEU A 57 -1.62 7.40 -0.68
N ASP A 58 -1.52 8.72 -0.55
CA ASP A 58 -0.32 9.48 -0.86
C ASP A 58 0.49 9.79 0.41
N PHE A 59 1.81 9.68 0.30
CA PHE A 59 2.77 9.82 1.40
C PHE A 59 3.78 10.92 1.09
N ASP A 60 3.28 12.14 0.92
CA ASP A 60 4.10 13.30 0.58
C ASP A 60 5.06 13.68 1.73
N MET A 61 6.30 14.01 1.36
CA MET A 61 7.37 14.36 2.31
C MET A 61 8.07 15.68 1.94
N PRO A 62 7.34 16.81 1.80
CA PRO A 62 7.95 18.09 1.39
C PRO A 62 8.87 18.70 2.47
N ASP A 63 8.70 18.32 3.74
CA ASP A 63 9.45 18.83 4.88
C ASP A 63 9.64 17.76 5.97
N ALA A 64 10.43 18.07 7.00
CA ALA A 64 10.75 17.12 8.07
C ALA A 64 9.53 16.66 8.89
N ARG A 65 8.54 17.54 9.12
CA ARG A 65 7.32 17.19 9.86
C ARG A 65 6.43 16.30 9.02
N SER A 66 6.23 16.65 7.75
CA SER A 66 5.49 15.85 6.78
C SER A 66 6.13 14.47 6.60
N THR A 67 7.47 14.42 6.54
CA THR A 67 8.26 13.17 6.51
C THR A 67 7.95 12.28 7.72
N ALA A 68 8.04 12.82 8.94
CA ALA A 68 7.77 12.06 10.15
C ALA A 68 6.33 11.49 10.17
N ASN A 69 5.37 12.31 9.75
CA ASN A 69 3.96 11.92 9.67
C ASN A 69 3.72 10.85 8.59
N ALA A 70 4.30 10.98 7.41
CA ALA A 70 4.18 10.01 6.32
C ALA A 70 4.75 8.64 6.73
N LEU A 71 5.92 8.63 7.38
CA LEU A 71 6.51 7.40 7.92
C LEU A 71 5.65 6.77 9.02
N TYR A 72 5.06 7.58 9.90
CA TYR A 72 4.12 7.10 10.92
C TYR A 72 2.88 6.47 10.28
N LYS A 73 2.24 7.14 9.32
CA LYS A 73 1.09 6.61 8.57
C LYS A 73 1.41 5.27 7.90
N ALA A 74 2.57 5.17 7.25
CA ALA A 74 2.96 3.95 6.55
C ALA A 74 3.13 2.77 7.53
N ARG A 75 3.74 3.01 8.69
CA ARG A 75 3.92 2.00 9.75
C ARG A 75 2.59 1.57 10.35
N LEU A 76 1.72 2.53 10.69
CA LEU A 76 0.40 2.24 11.25
C LEU A 76 -0.46 1.45 10.26
N LEU A 77 -0.43 1.81 8.97
CA LEU A 77 -1.13 1.05 7.94
C LEU A 77 -0.64 -0.40 7.86
N GLN A 78 0.69 -0.59 7.87
CA GLN A 78 1.28 -1.94 7.88
C GLN A 78 0.81 -2.75 9.10
N GLU A 79 0.84 -2.15 10.29
CA GLU A 79 0.38 -2.79 11.52
C GLU A 79 -1.09 -3.22 11.43
N VAL A 80 -1.97 -2.30 11.02
CA VAL A 80 -3.41 -2.57 10.90
C VAL A 80 -3.70 -3.65 9.85
N VAL A 81 -3.04 -3.60 8.69
CA VAL A 81 -3.22 -4.63 7.64
C VAL A 81 -2.74 -5.99 8.13
N ASN A 82 -1.60 -6.08 8.81
CA ASN A 82 -1.11 -7.34 9.36
C ASN A 82 -2.08 -7.90 10.42
N GLY A 83 -2.58 -7.05 11.31
CA GLY A 83 -3.58 -7.45 12.31
C GLY A 83 -4.88 -7.93 11.68
N PHE A 84 -5.36 -7.25 10.64
CA PHE A 84 -6.53 -7.67 9.86
C PHE A 84 -6.32 -9.05 9.22
N VAL A 85 -5.16 -9.31 8.61
CA VAL A 85 -4.85 -10.62 8.00
C VAL A 85 -4.87 -11.72 9.05
N ALA A 86 -4.21 -11.51 10.20
CA ALA A 86 -4.19 -12.50 11.27
C ALA A 86 -5.61 -12.83 11.78
N ALA A 87 -6.44 -11.81 12.02
CA ALA A 87 -7.83 -12.00 12.44
C ALA A 87 -8.67 -12.72 11.37
N LEU A 88 -8.48 -12.39 10.10
CA LEU A 88 -9.17 -13.06 9.00
C LEU A 88 -8.79 -14.55 8.90
N GLU A 89 -7.52 -14.88 9.08
CA GLU A 89 -7.04 -16.26 9.12
C GLU A 89 -7.59 -17.04 10.32
N GLU A 90 -7.75 -16.38 11.47
CA GLU A 90 -8.42 -16.96 12.63
C GLU A 90 -9.89 -17.27 12.33
N CYS A 91 -10.64 -16.33 11.76
CA CYS A 91 -12.03 -16.56 11.38
C CYS A 91 -12.19 -17.69 10.37
N ALA A 92 -11.32 -17.76 9.36
CA ALA A 92 -11.38 -18.81 8.34
C ALA A 92 -11.21 -20.22 8.94
N ARG A 93 -10.45 -20.37 10.03
CA ARG A 93 -10.29 -21.66 10.73
C ARG A 93 -11.54 -22.09 11.51
N VAL A 94 -12.32 -21.14 12.03
CA VAL A 94 -13.54 -21.44 12.82
C VAL A 94 -14.63 -22.04 11.92
N GLU A 95 -14.74 -21.58 10.68
CA GLU A 95 -15.73 -22.09 9.72
C GLU A 95 -15.41 -23.48 9.16
N ASP A 96 -14.16 -23.94 9.31
CA ASP A 96 -13.71 -25.27 8.90
C ASP A 96 -13.94 -26.36 9.98
N GLU A 97 -14.34 -25.99 11.20
CA GLU A 97 -14.80 -26.96 12.19
C GLU A 97 -16.26 -27.34 11.90
N PRO A 98 -16.56 -28.58 11.48
CA PRO A 98 -17.93 -28.98 11.23
C PRO A 98 -18.71 -28.82 12.52
N GLU A 99 -19.91 -28.23 12.44
CA GLU A 99 -20.90 -28.27 13.51
C GLU A 99 -20.89 -29.68 14.09
N ALA A 100 -20.37 -29.81 15.31
CA ALA A 100 -20.36 -31.06 16.02
C ALA A 100 -21.83 -31.49 16.13
N LEU A 101 -22.20 -32.45 15.29
CA LEU A 101 -23.50 -33.11 15.23
C LEU A 101 -23.99 -33.37 16.66
N CYS A 102 -24.93 -32.55 17.10
CA CYS A 102 -25.79 -32.81 18.24
C CYS A 102 -26.96 -33.68 17.77
#